data_AF-A0A1Z5HEH5-F1
#
_entry.id   AF-A0A1Z5HEH5-F1
#
_cell.length_a   1.000
_cell.length_b   1.000
_cell.length_c   1.000
_cell.angle_alpha   90.00
_cell.angle_beta   90.00
_cell.angle_gamma   90.00
#
_symmetry.space_group_name_H-M   'P 1'
#
loop_
_entity.id
_entity.type
_entity.pdbx_description
1 polymer ?
#
loop_
_entity_poly.entity_id
_entity_poly.type
_entity_poly.pdbx_seq_one_letter_code
_entity_poly.pdbx_strand_id
1 'polypeptide(L)'
;MLKPGGEIYFSDVYADRRIPQALKMEPVLLGECLAGALYWEDFRRIMQELGCPDVRIVKENSIALEDEEVEAKIGMVKFRSVTIRVFKMPLEDRCEDFGQLATYKGSIAEHPHAFDLDDHHHFETGKPLRVCGNTYDMLALSRYVEHFELSGDKSTHFGLFDCAPAAVSSALESGAACC
;
A
#
# COMPACT_ATOMS: atom_id res chain seq x y z
N MET A 1 5.22 20.71 -5.00
CA MET A 1 5.26 20.30 -3.58
C MET A 1 3.85 19.94 -3.15
N LEU A 2 3.65 18.79 -2.50
CA LEU A 2 2.32 18.41 -1.96
C LEU A 2 1.94 19.32 -0.80
N LYS A 3 0.66 19.72 -0.74
CA LYS A 3 0.06 20.33 0.43
C LYS A 3 -0.16 19.24 1.51
N PRO A 4 -0.28 19.61 2.81
CA PRO A 4 -0.73 18.68 3.84
C PRO A 4 -2.03 17.96 3.42
N GLY A 5 -2.11 16.65 3.64
CA GLY A 5 -3.24 15.83 3.20
C GLY A 5 -3.25 15.48 1.70
N GLY A 6 -2.28 16.01 0.94
CA GLY A 6 -2.08 15.65 -0.47
C GLY A 6 -1.60 14.21 -0.62
N GLU A 7 -1.98 13.60 -1.74
CA GLU A 7 -1.57 12.22 -2.08
C GLU A 7 -0.65 12.20 -3.30
N ILE A 8 0.21 11.19 -3.32
CA ILE A 8 0.92 10.72 -4.51
C ILE A 8 0.26 9.41 -4.93
N TYR A 9 -0.06 9.28 -6.21
CA TYR A 9 -0.64 8.09 -6.81
C TYR A 9 0.05 7.81 -8.14
N PHE A 10 0.84 6.73 -8.23
CA PHE A 10 1.56 6.35 -9.44
C PHE A 10 1.90 4.86 -9.44
N SER A 11 2.31 4.37 -10.60
CA SER A 11 2.80 3.00 -10.79
C SER A 11 4.27 3.02 -11.14
N ASP A 12 5.04 2.09 -10.58
CA ASP A 12 6.46 1.92 -10.87
C ASP A 12 6.89 0.44 -10.68
N VAL A 13 8.13 0.13 -11.07
CA VAL A 13 8.74 -1.19 -10.93
C VAL A 13 9.61 -1.26 -9.68
N TYR A 14 9.39 -2.29 -8.87
CA TYR A 14 10.14 -2.55 -7.64
C TYR A 14 10.74 -3.94 -7.65
N ALA A 15 11.89 -4.07 -7.00
CA ALA A 15 12.59 -5.33 -6.82
C ALA A 15 12.30 -5.93 -5.43
N ASP A 16 12.28 -7.27 -5.35
CA ASP A 16 12.17 -8.02 -4.09
C ASP A 16 13.44 -7.94 -3.21
N ARG A 17 14.57 -7.57 -3.82
CA ARG A 17 15.88 -7.40 -3.18
C ARG A 17 16.70 -6.33 -3.88
N ARG A 18 17.77 -5.89 -3.24
CA ARG A 18 18.69 -4.90 -3.82
C ARG A 18 19.42 -5.47 -5.04
N ILE A 19 19.36 -4.75 -6.16
CA ILE A 19 20.08 -5.08 -7.38
C ILE A 19 21.59 -4.85 -7.16
N PRO A 20 22.45 -5.85 -7.41
CA PRO A 20 23.91 -5.70 -7.34
C PRO A 20 24.41 -4.52 -8.17
N GLN A 21 25.39 -3.78 -7.64
CA GLN A 21 25.87 -2.55 -8.28
C GLN A 21 26.42 -2.78 -9.70
N ALA A 22 27.05 -3.93 -9.95
CA ALA A 22 27.55 -4.31 -11.28
C ALA A 22 26.41 -4.39 -12.32
N LEU A 23 25.22 -4.83 -11.90
CA LEU A 23 24.06 -5.01 -12.77
C LEU A 23 23.30 -3.72 -13.05
N LYS A 24 23.48 -2.67 -12.23
CA LYS A 24 22.83 -1.37 -12.47
C LYS A 24 23.34 -0.64 -13.72
N MET A 25 24.54 -1.01 -14.18
CA MET A 25 25.17 -0.44 -15.37
C MET A 25 25.10 -1.38 -16.58
N GLU A 26 24.46 -2.55 -16.46
CA GLU A 26 24.32 -3.49 -17.55
C GLU A 26 23.38 -2.92 -18.63
N PRO A 27 23.83 -2.79 -19.89
CA PRO A 27 23.03 -2.16 -20.96
C PRO A 27 21.68 -2.81 -21.20
N VAL A 28 21.61 -4.15 -21.10
CA VAL A 28 20.38 -4.91 -21.33
C VAL A 28 19.35 -4.60 -20.24
N LEU A 29 19.77 -4.56 -18.97
CA LEU A 29 18.89 -4.22 -17.84
C LEU A 29 18.45 -2.75 -17.83
N LEU A 30 19.29 -1.86 -18.37
CA LEU A 30 18.95 -0.45 -18.56
C LEU A 30 17.90 -0.27 -19.66
N GLY A 31 17.98 -1.06 -20.74
CA GLY A 31 17.00 -1.06 -21.83
C GLY A 31 15.59 -1.43 -21.38
N GLU A 32 15.47 -2.35 -20.42
CA GLU A 32 14.20 -2.83 -19.86
C GLU A 32 13.68 -1.98 -18.68
N CYS A 33 14.33 -0.85 -18.34
CA CYS A 33 14.02 -0.04 -17.15
C CYS A 33 14.09 -0.80 -15.81
N LEU A 34 14.67 -2.00 -15.78
CA LEU A 34 14.76 -2.85 -14.58
C LEU A 34 15.97 -2.53 -13.70
N ALA A 35 17.08 -2.07 -14.30
CA ALA A 35 18.32 -1.74 -13.60
C ALA A 35 18.14 -0.68 -12.50
N GLY A 36 17.17 0.22 -12.68
CA GLY A 36 16.86 1.30 -11.74
C GLY A 36 15.84 0.93 -10.66
N ALA A 37 15.24 -0.26 -10.72
CA ALA A 37 14.17 -0.63 -9.80
C ALA A 37 14.68 -0.65 -8.35
N LEU A 38 14.01 0.09 -7.48
CA LEU A 38 14.35 0.13 -6.07
C LEU A 38 13.90 -1.15 -5.37
N TYR A 39 14.71 -1.59 -4.41
CA TYR A 39 14.23 -2.57 -3.44
C TYR A 39 13.04 -1.97 -2.67
N TRP A 40 11.94 -2.72 -2.59
CA TRP A 40 10.69 -2.25 -1.99
C TRP A 40 10.84 -1.64 -0.58
N GLU A 41 11.59 -2.28 0.32
CA GLU A 41 11.74 -1.74 1.68
C GLU A 41 12.65 -0.50 1.72
N ASP A 42 13.57 -0.34 0.77
CA ASP A 42 14.32 0.91 0.66
C ASP A 42 13.41 2.04 0.16
N PHE A 43 12.51 1.75 -0.78
CA PHE A 43 11.48 2.70 -1.20
C PHE A 43 10.58 3.12 -0.03
N ARG A 44 10.06 2.16 0.76
CA ARG A 44 9.25 2.46 1.95
C ARG A 44 9.97 3.37 2.95
N ARG A 45 11.26 3.12 3.22
CA ARG A 45 12.08 3.97 4.11
C ARG A 45 12.25 5.38 3.57
N ILE A 46 12.51 5.53 2.26
CA ILE A 46 12.60 6.85 1.61
C ILE A 46 11.28 7.61 1.75
N MET A 47 10.14 6.96 1.50
CA MET A 47 8.83 7.60 1.66
C MET A 47 8.58 8.04 3.11
N GLN A 48 8.94 7.20 4.08
CA GLN A 48 8.86 7.55 5.50
C GLN A 48 9.67 8.80 5.84
N GLU A 49 10.92 8.89 5.37
CA GLU A 49 11.79 10.07 5.57
C GLU A 49 11.22 11.34 4.92
N LEU A 50 10.44 11.20 3.85
CA LEU A 50 9.78 12.32 3.15
C LEU A 50 8.45 12.76 3.80
N GLY A 51 8.09 12.19 4.95
CA GLY A 51 6.84 12.49 5.67
C GLY A 51 5.62 11.76 5.11
N CYS A 52 5.85 10.60 4.51
CA CYS A 52 4.87 9.72 3.91
C CYS A 52 5.04 8.29 4.47
N PRO A 53 4.78 8.06 5.77
CA PRO A 53 5.18 6.85 6.48
C PRO A 53 4.35 5.59 6.14
N ASP A 54 3.14 5.77 5.61
CA ASP A 54 2.24 4.67 5.24
C ASP A 54 2.06 4.61 3.71
N VAL A 55 2.77 3.69 3.07
CA VAL A 55 2.69 3.39 1.64
C VAL A 55 1.64 2.30 1.42
N ARG A 56 0.56 2.63 0.70
CA ARG A 56 -0.51 1.69 0.35
C ARG A 56 -0.30 1.12 -1.05
N ILE A 57 -0.48 -0.19 -1.18
CA ILE A 57 -0.50 -0.89 -2.46
C ILE A 57 -1.94 -0.89 -2.97
N VAL A 58 -2.17 -0.31 -4.15
CA VAL A 58 -3.50 -0.29 -4.79
C VAL A 58 -3.64 -1.46 -5.76
N LYS A 59 -2.55 -1.78 -6.47
CA LYS A 59 -2.48 -2.90 -7.39
C LYS A 59 -1.04 -3.38 -7.49
N GLU A 60 -0.86 -4.69 -7.57
CA GLU A 60 0.45 -5.31 -7.77
C GLU A 60 0.35 -6.40 -8.83
N ASN A 61 1.35 -6.48 -9.71
CA ASN A 61 1.50 -7.57 -10.69
C ASN A 61 2.97 -7.99 -10.74
N SER A 62 3.23 -9.30 -10.76
CA SER A 62 4.57 -9.83 -11.01
C SER A 62 4.98 -9.53 -12.46
N ILE A 63 6.25 -9.17 -12.66
CA ILE A 63 6.83 -8.99 -13.99
C ILE A 63 7.64 -10.24 -14.30
N ALA A 64 7.21 -10.98 -15.34
CA ALA A 64 7.98 -12.08 -15.88
C ALA A 64 9.11 -11.53 -16.74
N LEU A 65 10.30 -12.13 -16.62
CA LEU A 65 11.42 -11.83 -17.50
C LEU A 65 11.28 -12.73 -18.72
N GLU A 66 11.06 -12.14 -19.89
CA GLU A 66 10.89 -12.89 -21.14
C GLU A 66 12.22 -13.10 -21.87
N ASP A 67 13.24 -12.31 -21.53
CA ASP A 67 14.57 -12.38 -22.12
C ASP A 67 15.50 -13.28 -21.27
N GLU A 68 15.97 -14.38 -21.86
CA GLU A 68 16.85 -15.36 -21.21
C GLU A 68 18.21 -14.75 -20.80
N GLU A 69 18.73 -13.77 -21.56
CA GLU A 69 19.98 -13.06 -21.21
C GLU A 69 19.77 -12.18 -19.97
N VAL A 70 18.63 -11.49 -19.90
CA VAL A 70 18.22 -10.71 -18.72
C VAL A 70 18.06 -11.60 -17.50
N GLU A 71 17.35 -12.73 -17.65
CA GLU A 71 17.12 -13.69 -16.57
C GLU A 71 18.44 -14.27 -16.03
N ALA A 72 19.35 -14.66 -16.94
CA ALA A 72 20.66 -15.18 -16.57
C ALA A 72 21.53 -14.16 -15.83
N LYS A 73 21.46 -12.87 -16.21
CA LYS A 73 22.24 -11.79 -15.59
C LYS A 73 21.67 -11.33 -14.26
N ILE A 74 20.35 -11.15 -14.17
CA ILE A 74 19.71 -10.64 -12.96
C ILE A 74 19.69 -11.68 -11.83
N GLY A 75 19.77 -12.96 -12.19
CA GLY A 75 19.80 -14.06 -11.23
C GLY A 75 18.48 -14.16 -10.47
N MET A 76 18.52 -13.97 -9.15
CA MET A 76 17.39 -14.26 -8.26
C MET A 76 16.53 -13.03 -7.91
N VAL A 77 16.77 -11.89 -8.55
CA VAL A 77 15.95 -10.69 -8.32
C VAL A 77 14.62 -10.86 -9.03
N LYS A 78 13.53 -10.68 -8.30
CA LYS A 78 12.18 -10.66 -8.86
C LYS A 78 11.67 -9.23 -8.93
N PHE A 79 10.93 -8.93 -9.98
CA PHE A 79 10.34 -7.62 -10.21
C PHE A 79 8.83 -7.67 -10.12
N ARG A 80 8.27 -6.55 -9.68
CA ARG A 80 6.84 -6.32 -9.62
C ARG A 80 6.51 -4.90 -10.06
N SER A 81 5.43 -4.76 -10.81
CA SER A 81 4.81 -3.48 -11.10
C SER A 81 3.78 -3.20 -10.00
N VAL A 82 3.97 -2.10 -9.27
CA VAL A 82 3.13 -1.73 -8.13
C VAL A 82 2.56 -0.34 -8.35
N THR A 83 1.23 -0.25 -8.37
CA THR A 83 0.50 1.01 -8.22
C THR A 83 0.36 1.30 -6.74
N ILE A 84 0.87 2.45 -6.32
CA ILE A 84 0.83 2.86 -4.92
C ILE A 84 0.01 4.12 -4.72
N ARG A 85 -0.49 4.28 -3.49
CA ARG A 85 -1.09 5.50 -2.98
C ARG A 85 -0.38 5.85 -1.67
N VAL A 86 0.06 7.10 -1.55
CA VAL A 86 0.79 7.56 -0.36
C VAL A 86 0.32 8.95 0.02
N PHE A 87 0.02 9.17 1.29
CA PHE A 87 -0.45 10.46 1.79
C PHE A 87 0.64 11.18 2.58
N LYS A 88 0.76 12.49 2.36
CA LYS A 88 1.66 13.34 3.13
C LYS A 88 0.97 13.85 4.39
N MET A 89 1.11 13.11 5.48
CA MET A 89 0.50 13.35 6.78
C MET A 89 1.20 12.54 7.88
N PRO A 90 1.10 12.94 9.16
CA PRO A 90 1.78 12.27 10.27
C PRO A 90 1.04 11.00 10.69
N LEU A 91 1.21 9.92 9.92
CA LEU A 91 0.64 8.60 10.22
C LEU A 91 1.60 7.77 11.08
N GLU A 92 1.05 6.78 11.76
CA GLU A 92 1.81 5.82 12.56
C GLU A 92 2.50 4.79 11.64
N ASP A 93 3.54 4.13 12.14
CA ASP A 93 4.29 3.12 11.39
C ASP A 93 3.54 1.80 11.26
N ARG A 94 2.51 1.60 12.09
CA ARG A 94 1.67 0.41 12.14
C ARG A 94 0.18 0.78 12.12
N CYS A 95 -0.63 -0.22 11.78
CA CYS A 95 -2.08 -0.10 11.84
C CYS A 95 -2.55 -0.31 13.28
N GLU A 96 -2.88 0.78 13.96
CA GLU A 96 -3.41 0.76 15.33
C GLU A 96 -4.94 0.84 15.34
N ASP A 97 -5.57 0.14 16.29
CA ASP A 97 -7.02 0.06 16.45
C ASP A 97 -7.51 1.06 17.49
N PHE A 98 -8.40 1.96 17.07
CA PHE A 98 -9.08 2.92 17.93
C PHE A 98 -10.61 2.72 17.92
N GLY A 99 -11.09 1.60 17.37
CA GLY A 99 -12.53 1.31 17.27
C GLY A 99 -13.28 2.18 16.25
N GLN A 100 -12.56 2.74 15.28
CA GLN A 100 -13.08 3.70 14.33
C GLN A 100 -13.84 3.03 13.17
N LEU A 101 -14.82 3.76 12.63
CA LEU A 101 -15.65 3.34 11.50
C LEU A 101 -15.60 4.39 10.39
N ALA A 102 -15.61 3.91 9.15
CA ALA A 102 -15.78 4.72 7.96
C ALA A 102 -16.89 4.14 7.07
N THR A 103 -17.82 4.99 6.64
CA THR A 103 -18.91 4.64 5.74
C THR A 103 -18.80 5.48 4.48
N TYR A 104 -18.65 4.83 3.33
CA TYR A 104 -18.57 5.53 2.05
C TYR A 104 -19.97 6.00 1.61
N LYS A 105 -20.08 7.26 1.17
CA LYS A 105 -21.36 7.88 0.78
C LYS A 105 -21.79 7.57 -0.66
N GLY A 106 -20.94 6.95 -1.49
CA GLY A 106 -21.24 6.75 -2.91
C GLY A 106 -21.17 8.03 -3.75
N SER A 107 -20.52 9.08 -3.25
CA SER A 107 -20.56 10.42 -3.86
C SER A 107 -19.41 10.73 -4.82
N ILE A 108 -18.47 9.80 -5.04
CA ILE A 108 -17.46 9.92 -6.10
C ILE A 108 -18.10 9.43 -7.40
N ALA A 109 -18.16 10.29 -8.42
CA ALA A 109 -18.94 10.07 -9.64
C ALA A 109 -18.65 8.75 -10.36
N GLU A 110 -17.37 8.36 -10.46
CA GLU A 110 -16.94 7.11 -11.13
C GLU A 110 -17.07 5.87 -10.23
N HIS A 111 -17.40 6.07 -8.95
CA HIS A 111 -17.42 5.03 -7.92
C HIS A 111 -18.71 5.07 -7.09
N PRO A 112 -19.92 5.02 -7.69
CA PRO A 112 -21.17 5.22 -6.94
C PRO A 112 -21.51 4.06 -5.99
N HIS A 113 -21.00 2.85 -6.26
CA HIS A 113 -21.38 1.63 -5.53
C HIS A 113 -20.33 1.18 -4.52
N ALA A 114 -19.06 1.39 -4.83
CA ALA A 114 -17.96 1.07 -3.94
C ALA A 114 -16.71 1.89 -4.29
N PHE A 115 -15.83 2.06 -3.31
CA PHE A 115 -14.53 2.72 -3.47
C PHE A 115 -13.43 1.87 -2.83
N ASP A 116 -12.35 1.62 -3.59
CA ASP A 116 -11.15 0.94 -3.11
C ASP A 116 -10.09 1.99 -2.73
N LEU A 117 -9.74 2.05 -1.44
CA LEU A 117 -8.65 2.91 -0.99
C LEU A 117 -7.29 2.29 -1.36
N ASP A 118 -7.19 0.98 -1.28
CA ASP A 118 -6.02 0.16 -1.56
C ASP A 118 -6.45 -1.30 -1.77
N ASP A 119 -5.52 -2.24 -1.80
CA ASP A 119 -5.79 -3.67 -2.06
C ASP A 119 -6.54 -4.42 -0.94
N HIS A 120 -6.79 -3.78 0.21
CA HIS A 120 -7.46 -4.42 1.35
C HIS A 120 -8.54 -3.56 2.03
N HIS A 121 -8.82 -2.36 1.52
CA HIS A 121 -9.90 -1.50 1.99
C HIS A 121 -10.95 -1.24 0.90
N HIS A 122 -11.92 -2.14 0.83
CA HIS A 122 -13.09 -2.06 -0.06
C HIS A 122 -14.30 -1.48 0.70
N PHE A 123 -14.74 -0.27 0.32
CA PHE A 123 -15.88 0.39 0.96
C PHE A 123 -17.12 0.32 0.07
N GLU A 124 -18.11 -0.49 0.44
CA GLU A 124 -19.43 -0.48 -0.18
C GLU A 124 -20.23 0.76 0.26
N THR A 125 -20.96 1.39 -0.67
CA THR A 125 -21.77 2.57 -0.37
C THR A 125 -22.80 2.29 0.72
N GLY A 126 -22.80 3.11 1.77
CA GLY A 126 -23.74 3.02 2.89
C GLY A 126 -23.44 1.92 3.91
N LYS A 127 -22.40 1.10 3.70
CA LYS A 127 -22.00 0.03 4.63
C LYS A 127 -20.83 0.50 5.50
N PRO A 128 -20.99 0.55 6.83
CA PRO A 128 -19.87 0.87 7.72
C PRO A 128 -18.77 -0.19 7.67
N LEU A 129 -17.52 0.25 7.59
CA LEU A 129 -16.34 -0.60 7.67
C LEU A 129 -15.47 -0.17 8.86
N ARG A 130 -14.97 -1.14 9.63
CA ARG A 130 -13.94 -0.88 10.66
C ARG A 130 -12.61 -0.58 9.99
N VAL A 131 -11.92 0.44 10.50
CA VAL A 131 -10.64 0.90 9.95
C VAL A 131 -9.63 1.16 11.06
N CYS A 132 -8.34 1.03 10.74
CA CYS A 132 -7.26 1.45 11.62
C CYS A 132 -7.14 2.99 11.67
N GLY A 133 -6.40 3.49 12.67
CA GLY A 133 -6.15 4.92 12.86
C GLY A 133 -5.52 5.60 11.65
N ASN A 134 -4.63 4.91 10.92
CA ASN A 134 -4.03 5.47 9.71
C ASN A 134 -5.05 5.64 8.59
N THR A 135 -5.85 4.61 8.31
CA THR A 135 -6.90 4.67 7.28
C THR A 135 -7.94 5.73 7.62
N TYR A 136 -8.32 5.85 8.90
CA TYR A 136 -9.22 6.92 9.34
C TYR A 136 -8.66 8.30 9.03
N ASP A 137 -7.39 8.56 9.38
CA ASP A 137 -6.73 9.85 9.13
C ASP A 137 -6.55 10.12 7.63
N MET A 138 -6.24 9.11 6.82
CA MET A 138 -6.18 9.23 5.35
C MET A 138 -7.52 9.71 4.77
N LEU A 139 -8.63 9.18 5.27
CA LEU A 139 -9.96 9.59 4.84
C LEU A 139 -10.35 10.97 5.39
N ALA A 140 -10.08 11.23 6.68
CA ALA A 140 -10.47 12.45 7.37
C ALA A 140 -9.68 13.70 6.96
N LEU A 141 -8.39 13.54 6.66
CA LEU A 141 -7.44 14.64 6.49
C LEU A 141 -7.02 14.85 5.03
N SER A 142 -7.67 14.16 4.08
CA SER A 142 -7.45 14.34 2.65
C SER A 142 -8.72 14.82 1.94
N ARG A 143 -8.70 14.87 0.61
CA ARG A 143 -9.88 15.18 -0.20
C ARG A 143 -11.05 14.21 -0.01
N TYR A 144 -10.81 13.05 0.60
CA TYR A 144 -11.84 12.02 0.78
C TYR A 144 -12.87 12.36 1.86
N VAL A 145 -12.60 13.33 2.73
CA VAL A 145 -13.46 13.66 3.88
C VAL A 145 -14.92 13.97 3.49
N GLU A 146 -15.13 14.60 2.34
CA GLU A 146 -16.48 14.94 1.85
C GLU A 146 -17.28 13.68 1.45
N HIS A 147 -16.58 12.61 1.09
CA HIS A 147 -17.14 11.36 0.56
C HIS A 147 -17.38 10.28 1.61
N PHE A 148 -16.95 10.50 2.85
CA PHE A 148 -17.08 9.53 3.93
C PHE A 148 -17.83 10.11 5.13
N GLU A 149 -18.59 9.25 5.80
CA GLU A 149 -19.04 9.47 7.17
C GLU A 149 -18.10 8.72 8.10
N LEU A 150 -17.52 9.45 9.05
CA LEU A 150 -16.47 8.94 9.93
C LEU A 150 -16.97 8.98 11.37
N SER A 151 -16.78 7.89 12.10
CA SER A 151 -17.24 7.74 13.48
C SER A 151 -16.13 7.18 14.38
N GLY A 152 -16.04 7.72 15.59
CA GLY A 152 -14.99 7.42 16.56
C GLY A 152 -13.88 8.46 16.59
N ASP A 153 -13.01 8.34 17.58
CA ASP A 153 -11.82 9.17 17.76
C ASP A 153 -10.65 8.30 18.27
N LYS A 154 -9.48 8.91 18.48
CA LYS A 154 -8.28 8.23 19.00
C LYS A 154 -8.16 8.29 20.53
N SER A 155 -9.26 8.48 21.28
CA SER A 155 -9.23 8.61 22.75
C SER A 155 -8.92 7.30 23.47
N THR A 156 -9.26 6.15 22.87
CA THR A 156 -9.03 4.82 23.44
C THR A 156 -8.33 3.93 22.42
N HIS A 157 -7.16 3.40 22.79
CA HIS A 157 -6.38 2.48 21.97
C HIS A 157 -6.70 1.03 22.35
N PHE A 158 -7.02 0.20 21.35
CA PHE A 158 -7.37 -1.21 21.52
C PHE A 158 -6.25 -2.17 21.10
N GLY A 159 -5.07 -1.65 20.74
CA GLY A 159 -3.94 -2.43 20.27
C GLY A 159 -3.83 -2.43 18.74
N LEU A 160 -3.23 -3.48 18.18
CA LEU A 160 -3.00 -3.58 16.73
C LEU A 160 -4.29 -3.92 15.99
N PHE A 161 -4.52 -3.23 14.87
CA PHE A 161 -5.58 -3.53 13.93
C PHE A 161 -5.12 -4.58 12.91
N ASP A 162 -5.94 -5.61 12.68
CA ASP A 162 -5.67 -6.60 11.64
C ASP A 162 -5.99 -6.03 10.26
N CYS A 163 -4.97 -5.40 9.65
CA CYS A 163 -5.09 -4.67 8.39
C CYS A 163 -4.57 -5.49 7.19
N ALA A 164 -4.38 -6.80 7.34
CA ALA A 164 -3.77 -7.60 6.28
C ALA A 164 -4.73 -7.82 5.09
N PRO A 165 -4.23 -7.79 3.84
CA PRO A 165 -5.02 -8.24 2.70
C PRO A 165 -5.52 -9.67 2.90
N ALA A 166 -6.73 -9.98 2.43
CA ALA A 166 -7.40 -11.26 2.68
C ALA A 166 -6.54 -12.50 2.33
N ALA A 167 -5.61 -12.39 1.38
CA ALA A 167 -4.69 -13.47 1.01
C ALA A 167 -3.73 -13.87 2.14
N VAL A 168 -3.37 -12.94 3.04
CA VAL A 168 -2.36 -13.14 4.10
C VAL A 168 -3.00 -13.64 5.41
N SER A 169 -4.27 -13.28 5.66
CA SER A 169 -5.00 -13.68 6.87
C SER A 169 -5.23 -15.20 6.97
N SER A 170 -5.29 -15.90 5.82
CA SER A 170 -5.50 -17.36 5.78
C SER A 170 -4.32 -18.21 6.30
N ALA A 171 -3.15 -17.62 6.56
CA ALA A 171 -1.96 -18.36 7.00
C ALA A 171 -1.82 -18.52 8.53
N LEU A 172 -2.62 -17.82 9.33
CA LEU A 172 -2.45 -17.78 10.80
C LEU A 172 -3.40 -18.69 11.60
N GLU A 173 -4.36 -19.37 10.95
CA GLU A 173 -5.29 -20.29 11.63
C GLU A 173 -5.16 -21.73 11.10
N SER A 174 -4.09 -22.45 11.48
CA SER A 174 -4.12 -23.92 11.44
C SER A 174 -3.28 -24.59 12.55
N GLY A 175 -3.12 -23.93 13.69
CA GLY A 175 -2.63 -24.56 14.92
C GLY A 175 -3.75 -25.25 15.68
N ALA A 176 -4.37 -26.28 15.10
CA ALA A 176 -5.36 -27.10 15.79
C ALA A 176 -4.71 -27.79 17.01
N ALA A 177 -5.09 -27.36 18.21
CA ALA A 177 -4.83 -28.07 19.44
C ALA A 177 -5.75 -29.30 19.49
N CYS A 178 -5.20 -30.49 19.26
CA CYS A 178 -5.89 -31.74 19.57
C CYS A 178 -5.77 -32.02 21.06
N CYS A 179 -6.92 -32.24 21.71
CA CYS A 179 -7.05 -32.85 23.03
C CYS A 179 -6.62 -34.32 23.02
#